data_AF-A0A429YY54-F1
#
_entry.id   AF-A0A429YY54-F1
#
_cell.length_a   1.000
_cell.length_b   1.000
_cell.length_c   1.000
_cell.angle_alpha   90.00
_cell.angle_beta   90.00
_cell.angle_gamma   90.00
#
_symmetry.space_group_name_H-M   'P 1'
#
loop_
_entity.id
_entity.type
_entity.pdbx_description
1 polymer ?
#
loop_
_entity_poly.entity_id
_entity_poly.type
_entity_poly.pdbx_seq_one_letter_code
_entity_poly.pdbx_strand_id
1 'polypeptide(L)'
;MSVEDEFRIRPGRIRSTRAQRARPFIAQALAAAQRAGGHVSRSGNISSGTGSRFGRGRRATVQANRLLTSRSRITVIKTRVVRHSARSAPLATHLSYLRREGVTRDGEKARLFGPGGDDLDAKEFAERCEDDRHHFRFIVSPEDATEMSDLKIFARDLMNQMEKDLGTKLDWVGIDHWNTDNPHVHIILRGRSDDGQDLVISRDYIKEGMRARAQDLVTQELGPRTDQEIRRNLERQVESERWTNLDRQLSRDAYRTGVIDLAPSPDRQPDELHVLKVGRLRKLEALGLADQIGPGQWVMVENAETTLRELGERGDIIKRIHRGLAERNIERGTSSFVLAGESLDDQIVGRLIARGLDDELNGTAYAVIDGVDGRTHHIKLADLDAAGDSGPGSIVELRKFDDAQGRRRVALAVRSDIPLEQQITANGATWLDRQAIAREPVALGGGGFGAEVRDALDRRAEHLISQGLAERQARGVSFSRNLIETLRRRELDALSERLTAETGQAAAKPSAGEYVAGTYYRRFDLASGRFAMLDDGLGFQLVPWSPSLERNLGRHVSGVVRGDGGIDWSFGRKRGIGL
;
A
#
# COMPACT_ATOMS: atom_id res chain seq x y z
N MET A 1 65.69 -4.45 54.29
CA MET A 1 64.41 -3.70 54.22
C MET A 1 64.68 -2.41 53.48
N SER A 2 64.41 -2.38 52.18
CA SER A 2 64.59 -1.21 51.31
C SER A 2 63.21 -0.67 50.94
N VAL A 3 62.91 0.56 51.33
CA VAL A 3 61.75 1.30 50.84
C VAL A 3 62.27 2.51 50.09
N GLU A 4 62.48 2.33 48.79
CA GLU A 4 62.66 3.43 47.83
C GLU A 4 61.28 3.81 47.31
N ASP A 5 60.71 4.92 47.80
CA ASP A 5 59.59 5.58 47.14
C ASP A 5 60.13 6.65 46.18
N GLU A 6 60.37 6.24 44.94
CA GLU A 6 60.78 7.10 43.82
C GLU A 6 59.60 8.02 43.41
N PHE A 7 59.62 9.27 43.89
CA PHE A 7 58.64 10.30 43.55
C PHE A 7 58.81 10.78 42.09
N ARG A 8 57.97 10.31 41.17
CA ARG A 8 57.95 10.75 39.76
C ARG A 8 56.87 11.81 39.47
N ILE A 9 57.30 13.04 39.25
CA ILE A 9 56.48 14.13 38.71
C ILE A 9 56.31 13.94 37.19
N ARG A 10 55.07 13.97 36.68
CA ARG A 10 54.78 14.12 35.24
C ARG A 10 54.25 15.54 34.96
N PRO A 11 55.08 16.46 34.43
CA PRO A 11 54.61 17.79 34.06
C PRO A 11 53.65 17.71 32.86
N GLY A 12 52.47 18.34 32.99
CA GLY A 12 51.53 18.52 31.89
C GLY A 12 52.02 19.53 30.84
N ARG A 13 51.46 19.47 29.63
CA ARG A 13 51.83 20.31 28.49
C ARG A 13 51.39 21.77 28.71
N ILE A 14 52.27 22.71 28.39
CA ILE A 14 52.07 24.16 28.62
C ILE A 14 51.00 24.72 27.64
N ARG A 15 50.02 25.47 28.20
CA ARG A 15 48.83 26.14 27.59
C ARG A 15 47.46 25.42 27.62
N SER A 16 47.13 24.66 28.67
CA SER A 16 45.71 24.39 29.01
C SER A 16 45.31 25.10 30.31
N THR A 17 44.46 26.13 30.24
CA THR A 17 44.00 26.90 31.42
C THR A 17 42.74 26.34 32.09
N ARG A 18 42.32 25.12 31.76
CA ARG A 18 41.33 24.37 32.56
C ARG A 18 41.73 22.89 32.58
N ALA A 19 41.95 22.35 33.77
CA ALA A 19 41.90 20.91 33.96
C ALA A 19 40.51 20.45 33.51
N GLN A 20 40.44 19.61 32.48
CA GLN A 20 39.23 18.83 32.23
C GLN A 20 39.01 18.02 33.49
N ARG A 21 38.06 18.46 34.32
CA ARG A 21 37.61 17.78 35.52
C ARG A 21 37.38 16.33 35.11
N ALA A 22 38.22 15.41 35.60
CA ALA A 22 38.03 14.00 35.35
C ALA A 22 36.58 13.69 35.74
N ARG A 23 35.80 13.16 34.79
CA ARG A 23 34.38 12.85 35.05
C ARG A 23 34.33 12.05 36.36
N PRO A 24 33.45 12.38 37.31
CA PRO A 24 33.40 11.68 38.60
C PRO A 24 33.37 10.16 38.37
N PHE A 25 34.04 9.37 39.22
CA PHE A 25 34.17 7.92 39.05
C PHE A 25 32.83 7.24 38.72
N ILE A 26 31.74 7.71 39.34
CA ILE A 26 30.36 7.28 39.09
C ILE A 26 29.95 7.52 37.63
N ALA A 27 30.25 8.68 37.03
CA ALA A 27 29.96 8.95 35.62
C ALA A 27 30.81 8.09 34.67
N GLN A 28 32.02 7.72 35.06
CA GLN A 28 32.86 6.78 34.29
C GLN A 28 32.32 5.35 34.40
N ALA A 29 31.90 4.93 35.60
CA ALA A 29 31.30 3.62 35.88
C ALA A 29 29.94 3.46 35.19
N LEU A 30 29.07 4.48 35.21
CA LEU A 30 27.79 4.48 34.50
C LEU A 30 27.98 4.46 32.99
N ALA A 31 28.97 5.19 32.45
CA ALA A 31 29.32 5.14 31.04
C ALA A 31 29.91 3.78 30.61
N ALA A 32 30.68 3.13 31.49
CA ALA A 32 31.18 1.77 31.28
C ALA A 32 30.05 0.73 31.34
N ALA A 33 29.10 0.88 32.28
CA ALA A 33 27.92 0.03 32.38
C ALA A 33 26.99 0.17 31.16
N GLN A 34 26.81 1.38 30.63
CA GLN A 34 26.10 1.62 29.36
C GLN A 34 26.84 1.01 28.16
N ARG A 35 28.17 1.17 28.09
CA ARG A 35 28.99 0.53 27.03
C ARG A 35 28.97 -1.00 27.09
N ALA A 36 28.79 -1.58 28.28
CA ALA A 36 28.62 -3.01 28.50
C ALA A 36 27.18 -3.51 28.28
N GLY A 37 26.24 -2.62 27.90
CA GLY A 37 24.87 -2.98 27.51
C GLY A 37 23.82 -2.89 28.63
N GLY A 38 24.12 -2.27 29.76
CA GLY A 38 23.16 -1.90 30.81
C GLY A 38 22.42 -0.60 30.50
N HIS A 39 21.16 -0.46 30.93
CA HIS A 39 20.44 0.81 30.83
C HIS A 39 20.51 1.55 32.16
N VAL A 40 21.11 2.74 32.13
CA VAL A 40 21.16 3.66 33.27
C VAL A 40 19.97 4.59 33.20
N SER A 41 19.08 4.51 34.18
CA SER A 41 17.90 5.36 34.31
C SER A 41 18.26 6.79 34.71
N ARG A 42 17.32 7.74 34.53
CA ARG A 42 17.50 9.17 34.88
C ARG A 42 17.77 9.41 36.38
N SER A 43 17.48 8.45 37.26
CA SER A 43 17.76 8.50 38.70
C SER A 43 19.07 7.82 39.12
N GLY A 44 19.89 7.34 38.17
CA GLY A 44 21.18 6.70 38.47
C GLY A 44 21.11 5.19 38.73
N ASN A 45 19.93 4.58 38.67
CA ASN A 45 19.80 3.13 38.82
C ASN A 45 20.26 2.40 37.55
N ILE A 46 21.12 1.40 37.74
CA ILE A 46 21.60 0.50 36.68
C ILE A 46 20.62 -0.66 36.59
N SER A 47 19.83 -0.69 35.53
CA SER A 47 18.94 -1.81 35.21
C SER A 47 19.56 -2.67 34.11
N SER A 48 19.32 -3.99 34.16
CA SER A 48 19.47 -4.82 32.97
C SER A 48 18.53 -4.24 31.91
N GLY A 49 19.06 -3.76 30.79
CA GLY A 49 18.25 -3.10 29.77
C GLY A 49 17.03 -3.94 29.40
N THR A 50 15.87 -3.30 29.30
CA THR A 50 14.55 -3.88 28.93
C THR A 50 14.50 -4.46 27.49
N GLY A 51 15.63 -4.76 26.89
CA GLY A 51 15.73 -5.46 25.62
C GLY A 51 15.60 -6.96 25.84
N SER A 52 14.59 -7.57 25.22
CA SER A 52 14.48 -9.03 25.16
C SER A 52 15.78 -9.62 24.61
N ARG A 53 16.36 -10.61 25.30
CA ARG A 53 17.52 -11.40 24.82
C ARG A 53 17.14 -12.40 23.71
N PHE A 54 15.87 -12.43 23.34
CA PHE A 54 15.27 -13.40 22.42
C PHE A 54 15.46 -13.00 20.96
N GLY A 55 15.87 -13.95 20.12
CA GLY A 55 15.99 -13.80 18.66
C GLY A 55 17.41 -13.53 18.15
N ARG A 56 17.61 -13.80 16.85
CA ARG A 56 18.88 -13.68 16.12
C ARG A 56 19.22 -12.20 15.79
N GLY A 57 20.49 -11.88 15.52
CA GLY A 57 20.92 -10.56 15.00
C GLY A 57 21.34 -9.49 16.02
N ARG A 58 21.17 -9.70 17.33
CA ARG A 58 21.41 -8.64 18.34
C ARG A 58 22.86 -8.10 18.36
N ARG A 59 23.85 -8.98 18.25
CA ARG A 59 25.28 -8.57 18.21
C ARG A 59 25.57 -7.75 16.95
N ALA A 60 24.96 -8.14 15.82
CA ALA A 60 25.09 -7.43 14.57
C ALA A 60 24.49 -6.02 14.64
N THR A 61 23.40 -5.80 15.37
CA THR A 61 22.84 -4.45 15.62
C THR A 61 23.90 -3.49 16.19
N VAL A 62 24.64 -3.94 17.20
CA VAL A 62 25.69 -3.12 17.84
C VAL A 62 26.84 -2.84 16.87
N GLN A 63 27.20 -3.80 16.01
CA GLN A 63 28.24 -3.61 15.01
C GLN A 63 27.80 -2.66 13.90
N ALA A 64 26.60 -2.84 13.35
CA ALA A 64 26.05 -2.01 12.28
C ALA A 64 25.97 -0.54 12.72
N ASN A 65 25.48 -0.28 13.93
CA ASN A 65 25.38 1.08 14.46
C ASN A 65 26.74 1.78 14.66
N ARG A 66 27.86 1.04 14.76
CA ARG A 66 29.20 1.66 14.88
C ARG A 66 29.71 2.21 13.55
N LEU A 67 29.19 1.74 12.43
CA LEU A 67 29.58 2.17 11.08
C LEU A 67 28.89 3.48 10.69
N LEU A 68 27.79 3.84 11.37
CA LEU A 68 27.02 5.03 11.06
C LEU A 68 27.66 6.31 11.61
N THR A 69 27.70 7.34 10.77
CA THR A 69 28.10 8.70 11.12
C THR A 69 26.93 9.67 10.84
N SER A 70 27.05 10.94 11.25
CA SER A 70 26.07 11.97 10.88
C SER A 70 25.93 12.16 9.37
N ARG A 71 26.95 11.75 8.60
CA ARG A 71 27.00 11.85 7.14
C ARG A 71 26.58 10.57 6.42
N SER A 72 26.27 9.50 7.14
CA SER A 72 25.74 8.28 6.49
C SER A 72 24.45 8.60 5.73
N ARG A 73 24.25 7.91 4.60
CA ARG A 73 23.02 7.97 3.80
C ARG A 73 21.82 7.51 4.61
N ILE A 74 20.62 7.94 4.22
CA ILE A 74 19.39 7.63 4.95
C ILE A 74 18.62 6.55 4.21
N THR A 75 18.13 5.58 4.99
CA THR A 75 17.23 4.54 4.51
C THR A 75 16.09 4.39 5.51
N VAL A 76 14.86 4.43 5.01
CA VAL A 76 13.68 4.08 5.80
C VAL A 76 13.41 2.60 5.58
N ILE A 77 13.26 1.87 6.68
CA ILE A 77 12.77 0.49 6.64
C ILE A 77 11.52 0.42 7.49
N LYS A 78 10.41 0.02 6.85
CA LYS A 78 9.20 -0.36 7.55
C LYS A 78 9.11 -1.88 7.59
N THR A 79 8.74 -2.42 8.74
CA THR A 79 8.68 -3.87 8.95
C THR A 79 7.32 -4.27 9.52
N ARG A 80 6.75 -5.35 8.99
CA ARG A 80 5.58 -6.02 9.58
C ARG A 80 5.81 -7.52 9.68
N VAL A 81 5.43 -8.10 10.81
CA VAL A 81 5.36 -9.55 10.99
C VAL A 81 3.91 -9.97 10.80
N VAL A 82 3.65 -10.80 9.78
CA VAL A 82 2.31 -11.28 9.47
C VAL A 82 2.21 -12.73 9.91
N ARG A 83 1.39 -12.98 10.93
CA ARG A 83 1.07 -14.34 11.38
C ARG A 83 0.04 -14.96 10.47
N HIS A 84 0.31 -16.17 10.00
CA HIS A 84 -0.65 -16.91 9.20
C HIS A 84 -1.79 -17.40 10.08
N SER A 85 -3.01 -17.14 9.62
CA SER A 85 -4.24 -17.59 10.27
C SER A 85 -5.32 -17.74 9.21
N ALA A 86 -6.41 -18.44 9.51
CA ALA A 86 -7.55 -18.56 8.59
C ALA A 86 -8.15 -17.21 8.12
N ARG A 87 -7.76 -16.08 8.74
CA ARG A 87 -8.23 -14.71 8.43
C ARG A 87 -7.19 -13.82 7.73
N SER A 88 -5.95 -14.27 7.54
CA SER A 88 -4.95 -13.46 6.84
C SER A 88 -5.22 -13.46 5.33
N ALA A 89 -5.17 -12.29 4.69
CA ALA A 89 -5.24 -12.19 3.23
C ALA A 89 -4.19 -13.11 2.58
N PRO A 90 -4.54 -13.85 1.52
CA PRO A 90 -3.62 -14.79 0.88
C PRO A 90 -2.34 -14.09 0.44
N LEU A 91 -1.19 -14.66 0.77
CA LEU A 91 0.12 -14.11 0.37
C LEU A 91 0.24 -14.01 -1.16
N ALA A 92 -0.32 -14.99 -1.89
CA ALA A 92 -0.38 -14.97 -3.34
C ALA A 92 -1.06 -13.71 -3.90
N THR A 93 -2.22 -13.32 -3.35
CA THR A 93 -2.93 -12.09 -3.76
C THR A 93 -2.07 -10.85 -3.55
N HIS A 94 -1.38 -10.77 -2.41
CA HIS A 94 -0.47 -9.66 -2.12
C HIS A 94 0.70 -9.59 -3.10
N LEU A 95 1.34 -10.72 -3.40
CA LEU A 95 2.46 -10.79 -4.36
C LEU A 95 2.01 -10.45 -5.79
N SER A 96 0.87 -10.96 -6.23
CA SER A 96 0.28 -10.62 -7.53
C SER A 96 -0.02 -9.13 -7.63
N TYR A 97 -0.48 -8.51 -6.55
CA TYR A 97 -0.71 -7.07 -6.52
C TYR A 97 0.59 -6.26 -6.60
N LEU A 98 1.61 -6.62 -5.82
CA LEU A 98 2.91 -5.93 -5.89
C LEU A 98 3.53 -6.00 -7.29
N ARG A 99 3.34 -7.10 -8.03
CA ARG A 99 3.76 -7.25 -9.44
C ARG A 99 2.97 -6.38 -10.41
N ARG A 100 1.70 -6.11 -10.11
CA ARG A 100 0.84 -5.28 -10.95
C ARG A 100 1.18 -3.81 -10.84
N GLU A 101 1.36 -3.32 -9.61
CA GLU A 101 1.69 -1.91 -9.36
C GLU A 101 3.16 -1.62 -9.61
N GLY A 102 4.05 -2.57 -9.31
CA GLY A 102 5.47 -2.34 -9.48
C GLY A 102 5.84 -2.12 -10.94
N VAL A 103 6.47 -0.99 -11.22
CA VAL A 103 7.24 -0.79 -12.46
C VAL A 103 8.72 -0.72 -12.11
N THR A 104 9.54 -1.30 -12.97
CA THR A 104 11.00 -1.16 -12.91
C THR A 104 11.41 0.25 -13.34
N ARG A 105 12.70 0.57 -13.17
CA ARG A 105 13.28 1.83 -13.64
C ARG A 105 13.00 2.12 -15.13
N ASP A 106 12.92 1.06 -15.94
CA ASP A 106 12.68 1.14 -17.39
C ASP A 106 11.19 1.22 -17.77
N GLY A 107 10.29 1.24 -16.78
CA GLY A 107 8.84 1.29 -17.00
C GLY A 107 8.20 -0.05 -17.33
N GLU A 108 8.96 -1.16 -17.28
CA GLU A 108 8.41 -2.51 -17.44
C GLU A 108 7.74 -3.02 -16.16
N LYS A 109 6.85 -4.02 -16.29
CA LYS A 109 6.24 -4.68 -15.13
C LYS A 109 7.32 -5.33 -14.26
N ALA A 110 7.30 -5.00 -12.97
CA ALA A 110 8.25 -5.53 -12.02
C ALA A 110 8.03 -7.05 -11.82
N ARG A 111 9.15 -7.79 -11.85
CA ARG A 111 9.19 -9.24 -11.66
C ARG A 111 9.75 -9.54 -10.29
N LEU A 112 9.29 -10.64 -9.68
CA LEU A 112 9.84 -11.09 -8.42
C LEU A 112 11.28 -11.54 -8.62
N PHE A 113 12.16 -11.17 -7.71
CA PHE A 113 13.54 -11.62 -7.67
C PHE A 113 13.86 -12.17 -6.29
N GLY A 114 14.95 -12.93 -6.17
CA GLY A 114 15.37 -13.48 -4.90
C GLY A 114 16.78 -14.06 -4.97
N PRO A 115 17.13 -14.97 -4.05
CA PRO A 115 18.47 -15.57 -4.02
C PRO A 115 18.74 -16.48 -5.23
N GLY A 116 17.70 -17.09 -5.82
CA GLY A 116 17.81 -18.02 -6.95
C GLY A 116 17.79 -17.37 -8.34
N GLY A 117 17.67 -16.04 -8.44
CA GLY A 117 17.60 -15.32 -9.72
C GLY A 117 16.45 -14.32 -9.79
N ASP A 118 16.06 -14.01 -11.02
CA ASP A 118 14.93 -13.15 -11.37
C ASP A 118 13.74 -13.98 -11.88
N ASP A 119 12.57 -13.35 -11.97
CA ASP A 119 11.31 -13.92 -12.48
C ASP A 119 10.78 -15.14 -11.69
N LEU A 120 10.81 -15.03 -10.37
CA LEU A 120 10.32 -16.07 -9.47
C LEU A 120 8.78 -16.18 -9.51
N ASP A 121 8.27 -17.40 -9.38
CA ASP A 121 6.83 -17.64 -9.34
C ASP A 121 6.24 -17.26 -7.97
N ALA A 122 5.28 -16.32 -8.00
CA ALA A 122 4.60 -15.80 -6.82
C ALA A 122 3.78 -16.87 -6.09
N LYS A 123 3.16 -17.79 -6.84
CA LYS A 123 2.32 -18.87 -6.32
C LYS A 123 3.19 -19.93 -5.67
N GLU A 124 4.30 -20.33 -6.30
CA GLU A 124 5.24 -21.30 -5.72
C GLU A 124 5.81 -20.80 -4.39
N PHE A 125 6.22 -19.52 -4.31
CA PHE A 125 6.68 -18.95 -3.05
C PHE A 125 5.56 -18.87 -2.00
N ALA A 126 4.34 -18.53 -2.39
CA ALA A 126 3.20 -18.48 -1.49
C ALA A 126 2.84 -19.87 -0.93
N GLU A 127 2.88 -20.91 -1.76
CA GLU A 127 2.67 -22.32 -1.36
C GLU A 127 3.75 -22.76 -0.35
N ARG A 128 5.02 -22.41 -0.58
CA ARG A 128 6.10 -22.70 0.38
C ARG A 128 5.87 -22.05 1.75
N CYS A 129 5.19 -20.91 1.80
CA CYS A 129 4.90 -20.19 3.03
C CYS A 129 3.59 -20.63 3.72
N GLU A 130 2.79 -21.51 3.14
CA GLU A 130 1.42 -21.81 3.61
C GLU A 130 1.40 -22.39 5.04
N ASP A 131 2.33 -23.29 5.32
CA ASP A 131 2.45 -23.98 6.62
C ASP A 131 3.32 -23.23 7.64
N ASP A 132 3.86 -22.06 7.30
CA ASP A 132 4.67 -21.30 8.23
C ASP A 132 3.81 -20.66 9.32
N ARG A 133 4.42 -20.36 10.47
CA ARG A 133 3.73 -19.60 11.52
C ARG A 133 3.51 -18.14 11.12
N HIS A 134 4.50 -17.56 10.43
CA HIS A 134 4.50 -16.15 10.04
C HIS A 134 5.42 -15.91 8.84
N HIS A 135 5.30 -14.73 8.24
CA HIS A 135 6.30 -14.17 7.34
C HIS A 135 6.59 -12.71 7.73
N PHE A 136 7.69 -12.18 7.23
CA PHE A 136 8.07 -10.78 7.38
C PHE A 136 7.84 -10.04 6.07
N ARG A 137 7.31 -8.82 6.17
CA ARG A 137 7.23 -7.87 5.07
C ARG A 137 8.12 -6.69 5.40
N PHE A 138 9.03 -6.36 4.50
CA PHE A 138 9.86 -5.17 4.58
C PHE A 138 9.56 -4.26 3.40
N ILE A 139 9.50 -2.96 3.67
CA ILE A 139 9.62 -1.93 2.65
C ILE A 139 10.90 -1.17 2.96
N VAL A 140 11.84 -1.22 2.03
CA VAL A 140 13.16 -0.60 2.15
C VAL A 140 13.24 0.53 1.14
N SER A 141 13.33 1.76 1.64
CA SER A 141 13.32 2.99 0.85
C SER A 141 14.56 3.82 1.15
N PRO A 142 15.64 3.68 0.37
CA PRO A 142 16.75 4.63 0.39
C PRO A 142 16.27 6.02 -0.02
N GLU A 143 16.72 7.06 0.68
CA GLU A 143 16.33 8.45 0.33
C GLU A 143 16.86 8.85 -1.05
N ASP A 144 18.06 8.38 -1.40
CA ASP A 144 18.75 8.69 -2.65
C ASP A 144 18.60 7.54 -3.68
N ALA A 145 17.50 6.78 -3.62
CA ALA A 145 17.29 5.57 -4.44
C ALA A 145 17.41 5.82 -5.96
N THR A 146 17.08 7.02 -6.43
CA THR A 146 17.20 7.42 -7.85
C THR A 146 18.64 7.55 -8.33
N GLU A 147 19.57 7.83 -7.42
CA GLU A 147 21.01 7.95 -7.70
C GLU A 147 21.71 6.59 -7.65
N MET A 148 21.05 5.58 -7.06
CA MET A 148 21.56 4.22 -7.02
C MET A 148 21.51 3.56 -8.39
N SER A 149 22.45 2.64 -8.60
CA SER A 149 22.59 1.89 -9.84
C SER A 149 21.42 0.91 -10.04
N ASP A 150 21.22 0.02 -9.08
CA ASP A 150 20.20 -1.02 -9.11
C ASP A 150 19.70 -1.38 -7.69
N LEU A 151 18.41 -1.14 -7.45
CA LEU A 151 17.75 -1.47 -6.18
C LEU A 151 17.67 -2.97 -5.92
N LYS A 152 17.68 -3.83 -6.95
CA LYS A 152 17.67 -5.29 -6.80
C LYS A 152 19.01 -5.80 -6.28
N ILE A 153 20.12 -5.28 -6.80
CA ILE A 153 21.47 -5.61 -6.31
C ILE A 153 21.58 -5.18 -4.85
N PHE A 154 21.21 -3.94 -4.54
CA PHE A 154 21.17 -3.44 -3.16
C PHE A 154 20.34 -4.33 -2.23
N ALA A 155 19.14 -4.76 -2.65
CA ALA A 155 18.30 -5.65 -1.86
C ALA A 155 18.97 -7.02 -1.62
N ARG A 156 19.62 -7.60 -2.64
CA ARG A 156 20.39 -8.85 -2.49
C ARG A 156 21.53 -8.69 -1.50
N ASP A 157 22.28 -7.59 -1.57
CA ASP A 157 23.38 -7.31 -0.64
C ASP A 157 22.90 -7.12 0.79
N LEU A 158 21.77 -6.41 0.97
CA LEU A 158 21.12 -6.27 2.27
C LEU A 158 20.70 -7.62 2.83
N MET A 159 20.07 -8.48 2.02
CA MET A 159 19.61 -9.79 2.45
C MET A 159 20.79 -10.74 2.75
N ASN A 160 21.85 -10.70 1.95
CA ASN A 160 23.10 -11.43 2.21
C ASN A 160 23.76 -10.98 3.52
N GLN A 161 23.76 -9.68 3.81
CA GLN A 161 24.24 -9.16 5.08
C GLN A 161 23.34 -9.61 6.24
N MET A 162 22.02 -9.69 6.01
CA MET A 162 21.05 -10.21 6.97
C MET A 162 21.29 -11.69 7.27
N GLU A 163 21.59 -12.54 6.27
CA GLU A 163 21.96 -13.95 6.49
C GLU A 163 23.16 -14.07 7.44
N LYS A 164 24.21 -13.26 7.20
CA LYS A 164 25.41 -13.22 8.05
C LYS A 164 25.10 -12.77 9.48
N ASP A 165 24.26 -11.74 9.62
CA ASP A 165 23.88 -11.17 10.90
C ASP A 165 23.00 -12.13 11.72
N LEU A 166 22.12 -12.89 11.06
CA LEU A 166 21.21 -13.84 11.68
C LEU A 166 21.80 -15.25 11.83
N GLY A 167 22.85 -15.58 11.08
CA GLY A 167 23.52 -16.88 11.10
C GLY A 167 22.64 -18.03 10.58
N THR A 168 21.85 -17.77 9.53
CA THR A 168 20.97 -18.75 8.86
C THR A 168 20.70 -18.29 7.43
N LYS A 169 20.47 -19.23 6.51
CA LYS A 169 20.00 -18.90 5.16
C LYS A 169 18.56 -18.40 5.17
N LEU A 170 18.28 -17.45 4.29
CA LEU A 170 16.99 -16.77 4.22
C LEU A 170 16.29 -17.08 2.90
N ASP A 171 15.04 -17.50 2.98
CA ASP A 171 14.15 -17.72 1.84
C ASP A 171 13.24 -16.49 1.65
N TRP A 172 13.46 -15.73 0.59
CA TRP A 172 12.78 -14.46 0.37
C TRP A 172 12.54 -14.17 -1.11
N VAL A 173 11.53 -13.33 -1.36
CA VAL A 173 11.29 -12.70 -2.67
C VAL A 173 11.24 -11.19 -2.51
N GLY A 174 11.72 -10.47 -3.52
CA GLY A 174 11.74 -9.02 -3.58
C GLY A 174 11.11 -8.49 -4.85
N ILE A 175 10.68 -7.23 -4.79
CA ILE A 175 10.20 -6.47 -5.94
C ILE A 175 10.45 -4.98 -5.74
N ASP A 176 11.02 -4.31 -6.74
CA ASP A 176 11.32 -2.89 -6.74
C ASP A 176 10.22 -2.10 -7.46
N HIS A 177 9.85 -0.96 -6.88
CA HIS A 177 8.80 -0.07 -7.37
C HIS A 177 9.38 1.31 -7.66
N TRP A 178 9.23 1.77 -8.91
CA TRP A 178 9.69 3.09 -9.38
C TRP A 178 8.56 4.06 -9.78
N ASN A 179 7.30 3.61 -9.72
CA ASN A 179 6.09 4.41 -10.01
C ASN A 179 5.60 5.27 -8.83
N THR A 180 6.39 5.37 -7.76
CA THR A 180 6.06 6.17 -6.58
C THR A 180 7.04 7.34 -6.44
N ASP A 181 6.65 8.38 -5.70
CA ASP A 181 7.50 9.56 -5.46
C ASP A 181 8.88 9.19 -4.87
N ASN A 182 9.01 8.02 -4.24
CA ASN A 182 10.27 7.51 -3.69
C ASN A 182 10.46 6.03 -4.07
N PRO A 183 11.38 5.70 -5.00
CA PRO A 183 11.66 4.31 -5.36
C PRO A 183 12.03 3.46 -4.14
N HIS A 184 11.50 2.24 -4.08
CA HIS A 184 11.68 1.37 -2.92
C HIS A 184 11.56 -0.10 -3.29
N VAL A 185 11.99 -0.97 -2.38
CA VAL A 185 11.93 -2.42 -2.54
C VAL A 185 11.04 -3.03 -1.47
N HIS A 186 10.08 -3.83 -1.91
CA HIS A 186 9.36 -4.77 -1.06
C HIS A 186 10.16 -6.05 -0.94
N ILE A 187 10.36 -6.54 0.28
CA ILE A 187 10.98 -7.84 0.55
C ILE A 187 10.03 -8.65 1.42
N ILE A 188 9.62 -9.82 0.91
CA ILE A 188 8.85 -10.80 1.67
C ILE A 188 9.81 -11.92 2.08
N LEU A 189 10.03 -12.06 3.38
CA LEU A 189 10.92 -13.06 3.96
C LEU A 189 10.09 -14.12 4.69
N ARG A 190 10.36 -15.38 4.36
CA ARG A 190 9.77 -16.54 5.02
C ARG A 190 10.09 -16.57 6.51
N GLY A 191 9.13 -16.93 7.36
CA GLY A 191 9.32 -17.00 8.82
C GLY A 191 10.01 -18.27 9.30
N ARG A 192 10.83 -18.91 8.45
CA ARG A 192 11.47 -20.20 8.71
C ARG A 192 12.97 -20.13 8.43
N SER A 193 13.79 -20.71 9.29
CA SER A 193 15.24 -20.85 9.09
C SER A 193 15.58 -22.09 8.27
N ASP A 194 16.84 -22.17 7.83
CA ASP A 194 17.40 -23.31 7.09
C ASP A 194 17.41 -24.64 7.87
N ASP A 195 17.41 -24.59 9.19
CA ASP A 195 17.20 -25.75 10.08
C ASP A 195 15.72 -26.18 10.20
N GLY A 196 14.82 -25.50 9.47
CA GLY A 196 13.39 -25.78 9.45
C GLY A 196 12.61 -25.26 10.66
N GLN A 197 13.25 -24.53 11.59
CA GLN A 197 12.59 -23.93 12.75
C GLN A 197 11.99 -22.55 12.43
N ASP A 198 11.18 -22.00 13.35
CA ASP A 198 10.67 -20.64 13.25
C ASP A 198 11.83 -19.61 13.29
N LEU A 199 11.91 -18.76 12.25
CA LEU A 199 12.82 -17.63 12.23
C LEU A 199 12.35 -16.55 13.20
N VAL A 200 13.09 -16.38 14.30
CA VAL A 200 12.88 -15.32 15.29
C VAL A 200 13.99 -14.29 15.19
N ILE A 201 13.66 -13.10 14.73
CA ILE A 201 14.58 -11.95 14.64
C ILE A 201 14.47 -11.10 15.89
N SER A 202 15.61 -10.71 16.48
CA SER A 202 15.63 -9.86 17.66
C SER A 202 14.99 -8.50 17.40
N ARG A 203 14.29 -7.97 18.41
CA ARG A 203 13.63 -6.66 18.34
C ARG A 203 14.63 -5.55 18.01
N ASP A 204 15.83 -5.60 18.59
CA ASP A 204 16.88 -4.60 18.36
C ASP A 204 17.33 -4.58 16.89
N TYR A 205 17.43 -5.76 16.26
CA TYR A 205 17.78 -5.88 14.85
C TYR A 205 16.68 -5.33 13.93
N ILE A 206 15.42 -5.67 14.18
CA ILE A 206 14.28 -5.11 13.42
C ILE A 206 14.16 -3.60 13.62
N LYS A 207 14.31 -3.13 14.85
CA LYS A 207 14.10 -1.72 15.19
C LYS A 207 15.18 -0.83 14.56
N GLU A 208 16.45 -1.25 14.59
CA GLU A 208 17.60 -0.41 14.25
C GLU A 208 18.66 -1.12 13.41
N GLY A 209 18.95 -2.40 13.67
CA GLY A 209 20.07 -3.11 13.05
C GLY A 209 19.98 -3.26 11.53
N MET A 210 18.84 -3.71 11.01
CA MET A 210 18.63 -3.86 9.56
C MET A 210 18.73 -2.51 8.84
N ARG A 211 18.18 -1.45 9.46
CA ARG A 211 18.26 -0.09 8.91
C ARG A 211 19.71 0.39 8.85
N ALA A 212 20.48 0.15 9.92
CA ALA A 212 21.89 0.52 9.95
C ALA A 212 22.71 -0.20 8.87
N ARG A 213 22.43 -1.47 8.59
CA ARG A 213 23.06 -2.21 7.48
C ARG A 213 22.70 -1.62 6.12
N ALA A 214 21.43 -1.31 5.91
CA ALA A 214 20.98 -0.70 4.67
C ALA A 214 21.64 0.67 4.45
N GLN A 215 21.69 1.51 5.48
CA GLN A 215 22.35 2.83 5.41
C GLN A 215 23.84 2.71 5.12
N ASP A 216 24.52 1.73 5.72
CA ASP A 216 25.93 1.46 5.46
C ASP A 216 26.17 1.06 4.00
N LEU A 217 25.35 0.13 3.45
CA LEU A 217 25.42 -0.27 2.04
C LEU A 217 25.20 0.90 1.07
N VAL A 218 24.16 1.72 1.29
CA VAL A 218 23.91 2.91 0.46
C VAL A 218 25.07 3.92 0.58
N THR A 219 25.66 4.05 1.78
CA THR A 219 26.82 4.92 2.00
C THR A 219 28.07 4.39 1.29
N GLN A 220 28.24 3.08 1.16
CA GLN A 220 29.34 2.48 0.42
C GLN A 220 29.21 2.70 -1.09
N GLU A 221 27.99 2.66 -1.62
CA GLU A 221 27.72 2.91 -3.04
C GLU A 221 27.82 4.40 -3.42
N LEU A 222 27.12 5.28 -2.69
CA LEU A 222 26.97 6.70 -3.04
C LEU A 222 27.93 7.63 -2.29
N GLY A 223 28.75 7.08 -1.40
CA GLY A 223 29.57 7.85 -0.46
C GLY A 223 28.77 8.53 0.66
N PRO A 224 29.46 9.16 1.62
CA PRO A 224 28.84 9.95 2.67
C PRO A 224 28.20 11.22 2.10
N ARG A 225 27.08 11.64 2.70
CA ARG A 225 26.39 12.89 2.35
C ARG A 225 27.29 14.09 2.54
N THR A 226 27.26 14.99 1.57
CA THR A 226 27.88 16.31 1.59
C THR A 226 27.07 17.30 2.42
N ASP A 227 27.70 18.39 2.88
CA ASP A 227 26.98 19.44 3.62
C ASP A 227 25.94 20.14 2.74
N GLN A 228 26.20 20.19 1.44
CA GLN A 228 25.25 20.73 0.46
C GLN A 228 24.02 19.85 0.31
N GLU A 229 24.17 18.52 0.22
CA GLU A 229 23.03 17.59 0.19
C GLU A 229 22.20 17.67 1.47
N ILE A 230 22.86 17.69 2.63
CA ILE A 230 22.20 17.82 3.94
C ILE A 230 21.40 19.13 4.01
N ARG A 231 21.99 20.26 3.62
CA ARG A 231 21.32 21.57 3.63
C ARG A 231 20.14 21.60 2.67
N ARG A 232 20.30 21.15 1.42
CA ARG A 232 19.22 21.10 0.42
C ARG A 232 18.04 20.24 0.88
N ASN A 233 18.31 19.14 1.59
CA ASN A 233 17.27 18.29 2.14
C ASN A 233 16.46 19.01 3.23
N LEU A 234 17.15 19.70 4.14
CA LEU A 234 16.52 20.45 5.22
C LEU A 234 15.76 21.68 4.72
N GLU A 235 16.28 22.37 3.70
CA GLU A 235 15.59 23.49 3.03
C GLU A 235 14.24 23.05 2.46
N ARG A 236 14.16 21.87 1.82
CA ARG A 236 12.88 21.32 1.33
C ARG A 236 11.86 21.03 2.44
N GLN A 237 12.30 20.82 3.68
CA GLN A 237 11.41 20.55 4.80
C GLN A 237 10.73 21.81 5.35
N VAL A 238 11.28 23.01 5.09
CA VAL A 238 10.77 24.28 5.61
C VAL A 238 9.32 24.52 5.17
N GLU A 239 9.06 24.45 3.87
CA GLU A 239 7.74 24.70 3.28
C GLU A 239 6.79 23.49 3.32
N SER A 240 7.27 22.34 3.81
CA SER A 240 6.57 21.07 3.67
C SER A 240 5.36 20.96 4.61
N GLU A 241 4.15 20.74 4.08
CA GLU A 241 2.92 20.57 4.88
C GLU A 241 2.76 19.14 5.42
N ARG A 242 3.83 18.59 6.01
CA ARG A 242 3.85 17.28 6.66
C ARG A 242 4.82 17.29 7.84
N TRP A 243 4.75 16.28 8.71
CA TRP A 243 5.68 16.16 9.84
C TRP A 243 7.10 15.77 9.37
N THR A 244 8.07 16.62 9.66
CA THR A 244 9.45 16.55 9.15
C THR A 244 10.50 16.31 10.24
N ASN A 245 11.78 16.23 9.86
CA ASN A 245 12.87 16.14 10.83
C ASN A 245 13.09 17.47 11.58
N LEU A 246 12.86 18.61 10.91
CA LEU A 246 12.88 19.92 11.58
C LEU A 246 11.88 19.96 12.73
N ASP A 247 10.66 19.45 12.53
CA ASP A 247 9.62 19.45 13.56
C ASP A 247 9.98 18.57 14.76
N ARG A 248 10.59 17.40 14.50
CA ARG A 248 11.13 16.54 15.56
C ARG A 248 12.25 17.23 16.34
N GLN A 249 13.08 18.03 15.68
CA GLN A 249 14.14 18.78 16.35
C GLN A 249 13.56 19.93 17.18
N LEU A 250 12.63 20.70 16.62
CA LEU A 250 11.91 21.77 17.31
C LEU A 250 11.20 21.24 18.57
N SER A 251 10.54 20.09 18.46
CA SER A 251 9.88 19.43 19.60
C SER A 251 10.86 19.00 20.69
N ARG A 252 12.07 18.57 20.30
CA ARG A 252 13.14 18.25 21.27
C ARG A 252 13.68 19.50 21.93
N ASP A 253 13.83 20.59 21.18
CA ASP A 253 14.30 21.88 21.68
C ASP A 253 13.28 22.45 22.70
N ALA A 254 11.97 22.25 22.46
CA ALA A 254 10.89 22.64 23.37
C ALA A 254 10.76 21.74 24.62
N TYR A 255 11.28 20.51 24.61
CA TYR A 255 10.90 19.44 25.56
C TYR A 255 11.03 19.82 27.05
N ARG A 256 11.98 20.69 27.41
CA ARG A 256 12.23 21.07 28.81
C ARG A 256 11.43 22.27 29.29
N THR A 257 11.13 23.20 28.39
CA THR A 257 10.65 24.54 28.71
C THR A 257 9.26 24.81 28.15
N GLY A 258 8.78 23.98 27.21
CA GLY A 258 7.60 24.24 26.39
C GLY A 258 7.82 25.34 25.34
N VAL A 259 8.95 26.05 25.41
CA VAL A 259 9.29 27.19 24.56
C VAL A 259 10.52 26.86 23.73
N ILE A 260 10.42 27.09 22.44
CA ILE A 260 11.52 27.02 21.48
C ILE A 260 12.16 28.41 21.44
N ASP A 261 13.28 28.55 22.14
CA ASP A 261 14.03 29.80 22.18
C ASP A 261 15.11 29.84 21.09
N LEU A 262 14.85 30.63 20.06
CA LEU A 262 15.76 30.98 18.97
C LEU A 262 16.09 32.48 18.99
N ALA A 263 15.91 33.17 20.11
CA ALA A 263 16.33 34.56 20.21
C ALA A 263 17.87 34.67 20.07
N PRO A 264 18.41 35.70 19.39
CA PRO A 264 19.85 35.94 19.33
C PRO A 264 20.38 36.18 20.75
N SER A 265 21.37 35.40 21.16
CA SER A 265 22.03 35.56 22.46
C SER A 265 23.52 35.83 22.26
N PRO A 266 24.10 36.86 22.90
CA PRO A 266 25.51 37.20 22.74
C PRO A 266 26.46 36.07 23.20
N ASP A 267 26.00 35.19 24.08
CA ASP A 267 26.77 34.06 24.61
C ASP A 267 26.58 32.75 23.83
N ARG A 268 25.73 32.75 22.79
CA ARG A 268 25.36 31.52 22.05
C ARG A 268 25.52 31.74 20.55
N GLN A 269 26.47 31.03 19.94
CA GLN A 269 26.53 30.94 18.48
C GLN A 269 25.25 30.23 17.96
N PRO A 270 24.54 30.83 16.99
CA PRO A 270 23.44 30.14 16.30
C PRO A 270 23.92 28.82 15.72
N ASP A 271 23.11 27.77 15.81
CA ASP A 271 23.42 26.52 15.11
C ASP A 271 23.30 26.74 13.58
N GLU A 272 23.96 25.89 12.78
CA GLU A 272 23.92 25.98 11.31
C GLU A 272 22.50 25.85 10.74
N LEU A 273 21.53 25.39 11.56
CA LEU A 273 20.15 25.14 11.19
C LEU A 273 19.21 26.27 11.62
N HIS A 274 19.73 27.32 12.26
CA HIS A 274 18.92 28.34 12.90
C HIS A 274 17.94 29.02 11.93
N VAL A 275 18.45 29.41 10.75
CA VAL A 275 17.63 30.03 9.69
C VAL A 275 16.51 29.09 9.22
N LEU A 276 16.80 27.80 9.07
CA LEU A 276 15.83 26.79 8.65
C LEU A 276 14.77 26.54 9.72
N LYS A 277 15.16 26.52 11.00
CA LYS A 277 14.22 26.40 12.14
C LYS A 277 13.28 27.60 12.23
N VAL A 278 13.80 28.82 12.08
CA VAL A 278 12.98 30.04 12.07
C VAL A 278 12.03 30.05 10.87
N GLY A 279 12.52 29.73 9.67
CA GLY A 279 11.68 29.59 8.49
C GLY A 279 10.57 28.56 8.70
N ARG A 280 10.91 27.41 9.27
CA ARG A 280 9.94 26.35 9.57
C ARG A 280 8.89 26.81 10.57
N LEU A 281 9.28 27.45 11.68
CA LEU A 281 8.35 27.96 12.68
C LEU A 281 7.39 29.01 12.12
N ARG A 282 7.86 29.90 11.23
CA ARG A 282 7.00 30.84 10.50
C ARG A 282 5.99 30.13 9.60
N LYS A 283 6.40 29.07 8.90
CA LYS A 283 5.47 28.24 8.11
C LYS A 283 4.44 27.56 9.02
N LEU A 284 4.85 27.06 10.18
CA LEU A 284 3.93 26.45 11.16
C LEU A 284 2.96 27.49 11.74
N GLU A 285 3.41 28.72 12.01
CA GLU A 285 2.55 29.83 12.43
C GLU A 285 1.53 30.22 11.36
N ALA A 286 1.93 30.30 10.09
CA ALA A 286 1.00 30.53 8.99
C ALA A 286 -0.07 29.42 8.85
N LEU A 287 0.21 28.21 9.36
CA LEU A 287 -0.74 27.10 9.43
C LEU A 287 -1.52 27.06 10.77
N GLY A 288 -1.26 27.97 11.70
CA GLY A 288 -1.86 27.98 13.04
C GLY A 288 -1.35 26.85 13.96
N LEU A 289 -0.14 26.36 13.72
CA LEU A 289 0.48 25.22 14.43
C LEU A 289 1.64 25.62 15.35
N ALA A 290 2.03 26.89 15.32
CA ALA A 290 2.98 27.47 16.26
C ALA A 290 2.65 28.95 16.48
N ASP A 291 2.96 29.47 17.66
CA ASP A 291 2.74 30.88 18.00
C ASP A 291 4.04 31.53 18.46
N GLN A 292 4.32 32.74 17.98
CA GLN A 292 5.39 33.56 18.51
C GLN A 292 4.95 34.27 19.80
N ILE A 293 5.46 33.84 20.94
CA ILE A 293 5.14 34.44 22.26
C ILE A 293 6.08 35.60 22.64
N GLY A 294 7.19 35.74 21.93
CA GLY A 294 8.16 36.82 22.09
C GLY A 294 9.19 36.83 20.95
N PRO A 295 10.04 37.87 20.81
CA PRO A 295 11.02 37.95 19.73
C PRO A 295 11.94 36.72 19.70
N GLY A 296 11.80 35.88 18.68
CA GLY A 296 12.57 34.64 18.53
C GLY A 296 12.13 33.48 19.45
N GLN A 297 11.08 33.64 20.23
CA GLN A 297 10.56 32.62 21.16
C GLN A 297 9.19 32.12 20.69
N TRP A 298 9.07 30.80 20.55
CA TRP A 298 7.92 30.15 19.94
C TRP A 298 7.37 29.05 20.80
N VAL A 299 6.08 28.79 20.69
CA VAL A 299 5.40 27.62 21.27
C VAL A 299 4.74 26.84 20.14
N MET A 300 4.88 25.52 20.14
CA MET A 300 4.14 24.66 19.21
C MET A 300 2.78 24.31 19.80
N VAL A 301 1.75 24.26 18.96
CA VAL A 301 0.42 23.80 19.38
C VAL A 301 0.48 22.31 19.74
N GLU A 302 -0.25 21.88 20.77
CA GLU A 302 -0.19 20.52 21.32
C GLU A 302 -0.50 19.43 20.29
N ASN A 303 -1.44 19.67 19.38
CA ASN A 303 -1.82 18.73 18.32
C ASN A 303 -1.03 18.92 17.00
N ALA A 304 0.00 19.76 16.97
CA ALA A 304 0.72 20.09 15.73
C ALA A 304 1.27 18.86 15.00
N GLU A 305 1.78 17.86 15.72
CA GLU A 305 2.25 16.60 15.11
C GLU A 305 1.11 15.85 14.42
N THR A 306 -0.04 15.71 15.07
CA THR A 306 -1.21 15.02 14.51
C THR A 306 -1.73 15.77 13.29
N THR A 307 -1.91 17.09 13.39
CA THR A 307 -2.41 17.92 12.28
C THR A 307 -1.47 17.90 11.08
N LEU A 308 -0.15 17.96 11.27
CA LEU A 308 0.81 17.86 10.16
C LEU A 308 0.82 16.48 9.52
N ARG A 309 0.58 15.40 10.28
CA ARG A 309 0.45 14.05 9.71
C ARG A 309 -0.81 13.94 8.86
N GLU A 310 -1.93 14.47 9.34
CA GLU A 310 -3.21 14.51 8.61
C GLU A 310 -3.11 15.37 7.34
N LEU A 311 -2.46 16.53 7.41
CA LEU A 311 -2.20 17.37 6.24
C LEU A 311 -1.32 16.67 5.20
N GLY A 312 -0.26 15.99 5.65
CA GLY A 312 0.60 15.19 4.78
C GLY A 312 -0.19 14.09 4.07
N GLU A 313 -0.98 13.34 4.83
CA GLU A 313 -1.85 12.29 4.29
C GLU A 313 -2.88 12.85 3.30
N ARG A 314 -3.51 13.98 3.62
CA ARG A 314 -4.43 14.69 2.73
C ARG A 314 -3.76 15.05 1.40
N GLY A 315 -2.54 15.58 1.46
CA GLY A 315 -1.74 15.89 0.28
C GLY A 315 -1.44 14.65 -0.57
N ASP A 316 -1.11 13.53 0.06
CA ASP A 316 -0.85 12.26 -0.64
C ASP A 316 -2.13 11.70 -1.30
N ILE A 317 -3.28 11.82 -0.64
CA ILE A 317 -4.57 11.47 -1.24
C ILE A 317 -4.88 12.35 -2.45
N ILE A 318 -4.71 13.67 -2.35
CA ILE A 318 -4.97 14.61 -3.46
C ILE A 318 -4.08 14.27 -4.65
N LYS A 319 -2.79 14.00 -4.43
CA LYS A 319 -1.87 13.52 -5.48
C LYS A 319 -2.36 12.23 -6.13
N ARG A 320 -2.83 11.25 -5.34
CA ARG A 320 -3.40 9.99 -5.86
C ARG A 320 -4.61 10.25 -6.76
N ILE A 321 -5.54 11.11 -6.33
CA ILE A 321 -6.71 11.49 -7.12
C ILE A 321 -6.27 12.16 -8.44
N HIS A 322 -5.40 13.16 -8.36
CA HIS A 322 -4.90 13.89 -9.54
C HIS A 322 -4.27 12.96 -10.56
N ARG A 323 -3.38 12.06 -10.12
CA ARG A 323 -2.73 11.08 -10.98
C ARG A 323 -3.75 10.19 -11.68
N GLY A 324 -4.67 9.59 -10.92
CA GLY A 324 -5.70 8.70 -11.50
C GLY A 324 -6.64 9.41 -12.48
N LEU A 325 -6.98 10.68 -12.23
CA LEU A 325 -7.78 11.49 -13.15
C LEU A 325 -7.00 11.86 -14.42
N ALA A 326 -5.73 12.28 -14.27
CA ALA A 326 -4.85 12.67 -15.37
C ALA A 326 -4.56 11.51 -16.33
N GLU A 327 -4.32 10.30 -15.81
CA GLU A 327 -4.14 9.08 -16.63
C GLU A 327 -5.34 8.79 -17.54
N ARG A 328 -6.51 9.36 -17.25
CA ARG A 328 -7.74 9.19 -18.01
C ARG A 328 -8.21 10.45 -18.74
N ASN A 329 -7.41 11.53 -18.70
CA ASN A 329 -7.75 12.84 -19.25
C ASN A 329 -9.08 13.39 -18.71
N ILE A 330 -9.34 13.19 -17.42
CA ILE A 330 -10.53 13.71 -16.74
C ILE A 330 -10.14 14.93 -15.92
N GLU A 331 -10.77 16.06 -16.18
CA GLU A 331 -10.58 17.27 -15.38
C GLU A 331 -11.63 17.38 -14.29
N ARG A 332 -11.19 17.53 -13.03
CA ARG A 332 -12.03 17.80 -11.87
C ARG A 332 -11.34 18.84 -10.98
N GLY A 333 -12.11 19.76 -10.43
CA GLY A 333 -11.59 20.74 -9.48
C GLY A 333 -11.34 20.11 -8.11
N THR A 334 -10.34 20.58 -7.37
CA THR A 334 -10.04 20.10 -6.01
C THR A 334 -11.21 20.31 -5.04
N SER A 335 -12.09 21.28 -5.31
CA SER A 335 -13.33 21.53 -4.55
C SER A 335 -14.37 20.42 -4.67
N SER A 336 -14.30 19.57 -5.70
CA SER A 336 -15.20 18.41 -5.86
C SER A 336 -14.69 17.15 -5.16
N PHE A 337 -13.51 17.21 -4.52
CA PHE A 337 -12.93 16.03 -3.88
C PHE A 337 -13.51 15.80 -2.49
N VAL A 338 -13.91 14.56 -2.24
CA VAL A 338 -14.35 14.07 -0.94
C VAL A 338 -13.31 13.06 -0.48
N LEU A 339 -12.56 13.43 0.56
CA LEU A 339 -11.51 12.60 1.12
C LEU A 339 -12.09 11.86 2.32
N ALA A 340 -11.97 10.53 2.38
CA ALA A 340 -12.54 9.73 3.48
C ALA A 340 -11.98 10.15 4.86
N GLY A 341 -12.73 11.05 5.48
CA GLY A 341 -12.75 11.49 6.88
C GLY A 341 -14.13 12.10 7.25
N GLU A 342 -15.00 12.34 6.27
CA GLU A 342 -16.27 13.04 6.44
C GLU A 342 -17.39 12.23 5.78
N SER A 343 -18.11 11.46 6.59
CA SER A 343 -19.34 10.70 6.29
C SER A 343 -19.34 9.79 5.04
N LEU A 344 -19.13 8.50 5.29
CA LEU A 344 -19.43 7.42 4.33
C LEU A 344 -20.94 7.10 4.27
N ASP A 345 -21.85 7.93 4.82
CA ASP A 345 -23.23 7.52 5.05
C ASP A 345 -24.04 7.28 3.76
N ASP A 346 -23.70 7.98 2.68
CA ASP A 346 -24.39 7.91 1.40
C ASP A 346 -23.93 6.75 0.50
N GLN A 347 -24.84 6.29 -0.36
CA GLN A 347 -24.54 5.32 -1.41
C GLN A 347 -23.71 6.00 -2.50
N ILE A 348 -22.48 5.52 -2.72
CA ILE A 348 -21.59 6.07 -3.76
C ILE A 348 -21.62 5.13 -4.96
N VAL A 349 -22.13 5.63 -6.09
CA VAL A 349 -22.07 4.97 -7.40
C VAL A 349 -21.26 5.84 -8.34
N GLY A 350 -20.38 5.26 -9.15
CA GLY A 350 -19.59 6.04 -10.09
C GLY A 350 -18.58 5.24 -10.89
N ARG A 351 -17.80 5.95 -11.69
CA ARG A 351 -16.70 5.40 -12.47
C ARG A 351 -15.48 5.20 -11.57
N LEU A 352 -14.92 4.00 -11.54
CA LEU A 352 -13.68 3.70 -10.84
C LEU A 352 -12.52 4.40 -11.54
N ILE A 353 -11.88 5.35 -10.88
CA ILE A 353 -10.72 6.08 -11.40
C ILE A 353 -9.43 5.31 -11.10
N ALA A 354 -9.25 4.92 -9.85
CA ALA A 354 -8.08 4.19 -9.39
C ALA A 354 -8.44 3.32 -8.19
N ARG A 355 -7.65 2.28 -7.95
CA ARG A 355 -7.66 1.52 -6.69
C ARG A 355 -6.27 1.04 -6.38
N GLY A 356 -5.95 0.86 -5.12
CA GLY A 356 -4.67 0.29 -4.74
C GLY A 356 -4.48 0.07 -3.25
N LEU A 357 -3.24 -0.16 -2.81
CA LEU A 357 -2.90 -0.24 -1.39
C LEU A 357 -2.79 1.16 -0.79
N ASP A 358 -3.48 1.38 0.31
CA ASP A 358 -3.37 2.58 1.15
C ASP A 358 -2.21 2.42 2.15
N ASP A 359 -2.10 1.22 2.73
CA ASP A 359 -0.94 0.80 3.50
C ASP A 359 -0.52 -0.59 3.02
N GLU A 360 0.59 -0.62 2.28
CA GLU A 360 1.08 -1.84 1.64
C GLU A 360 1.49 -2.93 2.63
N LEU A 361 1.93 -2.55 3.84
CA LEU A 361 2.29 -3.53 4.87
C LEU A 361 1.03 -4.14 5.46
N ASN A 362 0.08 -3.30 5.84
CA ASN A 362 -1.16 -3.73 6.46
C ASN A 362 -2.10 -4.41 5.46
N GLY A 363 -1.91 -4.15 4.17
CA GLY A 363 -2.75 -4.66 3.09
C GLY A 363 -4.06 -3.88 2.96
N THR A 364 -4.22 -2.75 3.64
CA THR A 364 -5.42 -1.91 3.50
C THR A 364 -5.43 -1.27 2.13
N ALA A 365 -6.61 -1.13 1.55
CA ALA A 365 -6.75 -0.63 0.20
C ALA A 365 -7.43 0.74 0.18
N TYR A 366 -7.38 1.38 -0.99
CA TYR A 366 -8.18 2.54 -1.31
C TYR A 366 -8.81 2.39 -2.68
N ALA A 367 -9.84 3.19 -2.93
CA ALA A 367 -10.39 3.41 -4.25
C ALA A 367 -10.70 4.90 -4.46
N VAL A 368 -10.54 5.36 -5.68
CA VAL A 368 -10.96 6.68 -6.15
C VAL A 368 -12.11 6.48 -7.12
N ILE A 369 -13.26 7.10 -6.83
CA ILE A 369 -14.48 6.98 -7.63
C ILE A 369 -14.91 8.38 -8.07
N ASP A 370 -15.09 8.57 -9.37
CA ASP A 370 -15.76 9.74 -9.93
C ASP A 370 -17.27 9.47 -9.90
N GLY A 371 -17.92 10.03 -8.88
CA GLY A 371 -19.29 9.72 -8.48
C GLY A 371 -20.33 10.35 -9.39
N VAL A 372 -21.46 9.67 -9.54
CA VAL A 372 -22.61 10.21 -10.28
C VAL A 372 -23.24 11.43 -9.61
N ASP A 373 -22.88 11.71 -8.36
CA ASP A 373 -23.20 12.94 -7.63
C ASP A 373 -22.38 14.16 -8.08
N GLY A 374 -21.40 13.96 -8.96
CA GLY A 374 -20.50 14.99 -9.47
C GLY A 374 -19.27 15.23 -8.61
N ARG A 375 -19.03 14.42 -7.57
CA ARG A 375 -17.88 14.50 -6.67
C ARG A 375 -16.89 13.37 -6.91
N THR A 376 -15.62 13.59 -6.59
CA THR A 376 -14.58 12.55 -6.66
C THR A 376 -14.25 12.06 -5.26
N HIS A 377 -14.58 10.81 -4.99
CA HIS A 377 -14.50 10.19 -3.67
C HIS A 377 -13.23 9.37 -3.55
N HIS A 378 -12.40 9.64 -2.54
CA HIS A 378 -11.35 8.72 -2.11
C HIS A 378 -11.82 7.94 -0.88
N ILE A 379 -11.93 6.62 -1.03
CA ILE A 379 -12.49 5.71 -0.03
C ILE A 379 -11.41 4.77 0.46
N LYS A 380 -11.24 4.68 1.78
CA LYS A 380 -10.40 3.65 2.42
C LYS A 380 -11.19 2.36 2.59
N LEU A 381 -10.54 1.24 2.30
CA LEU A 381 -11.12 -0.10 2.31
C LEU A 381 -10.24 -1.03 3.15
N ALA A 382 -10.86 -2.05 3.72
CA ALA A 382 -10.18 -2.96 4.65
C ALA A 382 -9.02 -3.72 3.99
N ASP A 383 -9.19 -4.10 2.72
CA ASP A 383 -8.23 -4.87 1.94
C ASP A 383 -8.51 -4.77 0.43
N LEU A 384 -7.64 -5.36 -0.38
CA LEU A 384 -7.75 -5.38 -1.84
C LEU A 384 -8.99 -6.13 -2.35
N ASP A 385 -9.47 -7.14 -1.62
CA ASP A 385 -10.68 -7.87 -2.00
C ASP A 385 -11.91 -6.97 -1.85
N ALA A 386 -11.96 -6.14 -0.80
CA ALA A 386 -12.97 -5.11 -0.62
C ALA A 386 -12.90 -4.00 -1.70
N ALA A 387 -11.75 -3.78 -2.33
CA ALA A 387 -11.61 -2.87 -3.48
C ALA A 387 -12.10 -3.46 -4.80
N GLY A 388 -12.55 -4.72 -4.79
CA GLY A 388 -12.96 -5.44 -6.00
C GLY A 388 -11.79 -5.72 -6.94
N ASP A 389 -12.08 -6.38 -8.04
CA ASP A 389 -11.08 -6.79 -9.03
C ASP A 389 -11.20 -6.04 -10.36
N SER A 390 -12.24 -5.21 -10.55
CA SER A 390 -12.49 -4.49 -11.81
C SER A 390 -11.35 -3.54 -12.19
N GLY A 391 -11.26 -3.26 -13.48
CA GLY A 391 -10.34 -2.29 -14.05
C GLY A 391 -10.83 -0.85 -13.86
N PRO A 392 -9.91 0.14 -13.85
CA PRO A 392 -10.30 1.54 -13.97
C PRO A 392 -11.23 1.77 -15.16
N GLY A 393 -12.24 2.63 -15.02
CA GLY A 393 -13.28 2.89 -16.01
C GLY A 393 -14.59 2.13 -15.76
N SER A 394 -14.53 1.01 -15.04
CA SER A 394 -15.72 0.26 -14.62
C SER A 394 -16.68 1.11 -13.78
N ILE A 395 -17.97 0.77 -13.82
CA ILE A 395 -18.97 1.37 -12.94
C ILE A 395 -19.05 0.52 -11.67
N VAL A 396 -18.81 1.16 -10.54
CA VAL A 396 -18.76 0.54 -9.21
C VAL A 396 -19.73 1.21 -8.26
N GLU A 397 -20.09 0.48 -7.22
CA GLU A 397 -20.89 0.97 -6.11
C GLU A 397 -20.23 0.60 -4.79
N LEU A 398 -20.08 1.59 -3.91
CA LEU A 398 -19.71 1.35 -2.53
C LEU A 398 -20.91 0.76 -1.78
N ARG A 399 -20.80 -0.51 -1.40
CA ARG A 399 -21.80 -1.20 -0.59
C ARG A 399 -21.35 -1.35 0.84
N LYS A 400 -22.34 -1.25 1.74
CA LYS A 400 -22.19 -1.61 3.14
C LYS A 400 -22.90 -2.93 3.39
N PHE A 401 -22.27 -3.79 4.16
CA PHE A 401 -22.87 -5.05 4.59
C PHE A 401 -22.33 -5.40 5.97
N ASP A 402 -23.10 -6.16 6.74
CA ASP A 402 -22.60 -6.74 7.98
C ASP A 402 -21.93 -8.07 7.67
N ASP A 403 -20.70 -8.24 8.15
CA ASP A 403 -20.02 -9.52 8.04
C ASP A 403 -20.68 -10.57 8.96
N ALA A 404 -20.26 -11.83 8.85
CA ALA A 404 -20.82 -12.93 9.64
C ALA A 404 -20.69 -12.74 11.17
N GLN A 405 -19.95 -11.72 11.63
CA GLN A 405 -19.78 -11.36 13.04
C GLN A 405 -20.55 -10.08 13.41
N GLY A 406 -21.41 -9.57 12.53
CA GLY A 406 -22.20 -8.36 12.74
C GLY A 406 -21.40 -7.07 12.65
N ARG A 407 -20.18 -7.09 12.08
CA ARG A 407 -19.40 -5.88 11.88
C ARG A 407 -19.71 -5.27 10.53
N ARG A 408 -20.00 -3.98 10.53
CA ARG A 408 -20.23 -3.21 9.31
C ARG A 408 -18.94 -3.15 8.49
N ARG A 409 -19.00 -3.63 7.26
CA ARG A 409 -17.94 -3.61 6.25
C ARG A 409 -18.36 -2.78 5.05
N VAL A 410 -17.37 -2.26 4.35
CA VAL A 410 -17.52 -1.55 3.08
C VAL A 410 -16.74 -2.30 2.01
N ALA A 411 -17.34 -2.48 0.83
CA ALA A 411 -16.68 -3.05 -0.34
C ALA A 411 -17.26 -2.47 -1.62
N LEU A 412 -16.46 -2.50 -2.69
CA LEU A 412 -16.89 -2.15 -4.03
C LEU A 412 -17.59 -3.32 -4.70
N ALA A 413 -18.84 -3.10 -5.08
CA ALA A 413 -19.58 -3.99 -5.96
C ALA A 413 -19.49 -3.46 -7.39
N VAL A 414 -19.10 -4.31 -8.32
CA VAL A 414 -19.00 -3.96 -9.74
C VAL A 414 -20.40 -4.00 -10.34
N ARG A 415 -20.83 -2.88 -10.92
CA ARG A 415 -22.12 -2.74 -11.63
C ARG A 415 -21.96 -2.93 -13.13
N SER A 416 -20.81 -2.54 -13.68
CA SER A 416 -20.41 -2.86 -15.05
C SER A 416 -18.90 -2.83 -15.17
N ASP A 417 -18.30 -3.86 -15.77
CA ASP A 417 -16.85 -3.88 -16.05
C ASP A 417 -16.47 -2.99 -17.23
N ILE A 418 -17.41 -2.75 -18.15
CA ILE A 418 -17.16 -1.92 -19.34
C ILE A 418 -17.35 -0.43 -19.02
N PRO A 419 -16.49 0.45 -19.56
CA PRO A 419 -16.61 1.90 -19.41
C PRO A 419 -17.91 2.47 -19.96
N LEU A 420 -18.33 3.62 -19.44
CA LEU A 420 -19.60 4.29 -19.78
C LEU A 420 -19.79 4.47 -21.29
N GLU A 421 -18.75 4.95 -21.95
CA GLU A 421 -18.68 5.21 -23.39
C GLU A 421 -18.94 3.96 -24.22
N GLN A 422 -18.48 2.79 -23.76
CA GLN A 422 -18.71 1.51 -24.45
C GLN A 422 -20.14 0.99 -24.24
N GLN A 423 -20.79 1.38 -23.14
CA GLN A 423 -22.18 0.98 -22.86
C GLN A 423 -23.16 1.58 -23.87
N ILE A 424 -22.88 2.76 -24.42
CA ILE A 424 -23.79 3.47 -25.34
C ILE A 424 -24.18 2.58 -26.53
N THR A 425 -23.21 1.90 -27.14
CA THR A 425 -23.40 1.07 -28.34
C THR A 425 -23.24 -0.43 -28.07
N ALA A 426 -23.22 -0.86 -26.80
CA ALA A 426 -23.03 -2.26 -26.48
C ALA A 426 -24.20 -3.13 -26.95
N ASN A 427 -23.90 -4.31 -27.50
CA ASN A 427 -24.93 -5.26 -27.93
C ASN A 427 -25.66 -5.94 -26.76
N GLY A 428 -25.02 -5.98 -25.59
CA GLY A 428 -25.54 -6.57 -24.35
C GLY A 428 -26.27 -5.60 -23.43
N ALA A 429 -26.78 -6.14 -22.33
CA ALA A 429 -27.56 -5.40 -21.33
C ALA A 429 -26.65 -4.64 -20.36
N THR A 430 -26.57 -3.33 -20.49
CA THR A 430 -25.63 -2.47 -19.79
C THR A 430 -26.16 -1.96 -18.45
N TRP A 431 -25.30 -1.27 -17.68
CA TRP A 431 -25.75 -0.57 -16.49
C TRP A 431 -26.70 0.59 -16.83
N LEU A 432 -26.50 1.28 -17.96
CA LEU A 432 -27.42 2.29 -18.49
C LEU A 432 -28.83 1.74 -18.70
N ASP A 433 -28.96 0.55 -19.29
CA ASP A 433 -30.27 -0.07 -19.54
C ASP A 433 -31.01 -0.38 -18.24
N ARG A 434 -30.28 -0.86 -17.21
CA ARG A 434 -30.84 -1.13 -15.87
C ARG A 434 -31.23 0.17 -15.17
N GLN A 435 -30.44 1.21 -15.31
CA GLN A 435 -30.71 2.54 -14.76
C GLN A 435 -31.95 3.17 -15.41
N ALA A 436 -32.15 3.01 -16.72
CA ALA A 436 -33.28 3.57 -17.46
C ALA A 436 -34.64 2.96 -17.07
N ILE A 437 -34.66 1.67 -16.70
CA ILE A 437 -35.89 0.95 -16.32
C ILE A 437 -36.06 0.77 -14.81
N ALA A 438 -35.10 1.22 -14.00
CA ALA A 438 -35.15 1.06 -12.56
C ALA A 438 -36.35 1.81 -11.97
N ARG A 439 -37.02 1.21 -10.99
CA ARG A 439 -38.09 1.88 -10.23
C ARG A 439 -37.54 3.09 -9.46
N GLU A 440 -36.35 2.95 -8.93
CA GLU A 440 -35.61 3.96 -8.18
C GLU A 440 -34.23 4.10 -8.82
N PRO A 441 -34.09 4.89 -9.91
CA PRO A 441 -32.81 5.14 -10.54
C PRO A 441 -31.90 5.94 -9.62
N VAL A 442 -30.60 5.69 -9.71
CA VAL A 442 -29.60 6.47 -8.96
C VAL A 442 -29.70 7.95 -9.33
N ALA A 443 -29.76 8.83 -8.34
CA ALA A 443 -29.82 10.27 -8.58
C ALA A 443 -28.53 10.77 -9.24
N LEU A 444 -28.67 11.53 -10.33
CA LEU A 444 -27.54 12.06 -11.10
C LEU A 444 -27.34 13.55 -10.77
N GLY A 445 -26.13 13.91 -10.34
CA GLY A 445 -25.70 15.29 -10.13
C GLY A 445 -25.73 16.12 -11.42
N GLY A 446 -25.75 17.44 -11.26
CA GLY A 446 -25.82 18.39 -12.39
C GLY A 446 -24.53 18.51 -13.20
N GLY A 447 -23.38 18.10 -12.64
CA GLY A 447 -22.06 18.21 -13.26
C GLY A 447 -21.20 16.96 -13.06
N GLY A 448 -19.96 17.01 -13.55
CA GLY A 448 -19.02 15.89 -13.48
C GLY A 448 -19.57 14.61 -14.13
N PHE A 449 -19.30 13.46 -13.52
CA PHE A 449 -19.72 12.17 -14.06
C PHE A 449 -21.25 12.01 -14.12
N GLY A 450 -22.01 12.67 -13.24
CA GLY A 450 -23.48 12.66 -13.30
C GLY A 450 -24.04 13.22 -14.61
N ALA A 451 -23.42 14.27 -15.15
CA ALA A 451 -23.78 14.84 -16.44
C ALA A 451 -23.37 13.93 -17.61
N GLU A 452 -22.19 13.31 -17.54
CA GLU A 452 -21.72 12.32 -18.52
C GLU A 452 -22.68 11.13 -18.61
N VAL A 453 -23.16 10.61 -17.46
CA VAL A 453 -24.13 9.51 -17.42
C VAL A 453 -25.47 9.91 -18.03
N ARG A 454 -25.93 11.15 -17.81
CA ARG A 454 -27.18 11.64 -18.39
C ARG A 454 -27.11 11.70 -19.92
N ASP A 455 -26.02 12.24 -20.48
CA ASP A 455 -25.77 12.22 -21.93
C ASP A 455 -25.70 10.78 -22.47
N ALA A 456 -25.01 9.89 -21.76
CA ALA A 456 -24.90 8.49 -22.15
C ALA A 456 -26.25 7.75 -22.14
N LEU A 457 -27.15 8.04 -21.18
CA LEU A 457 -28.51 7.51 -21.15
C LEU A 457 -29.32 7.94 -22.38
N ASP A 458 -29.25 9.22 -22.74
CA ASP A 458 -29.96 9.77 -23.91
C ASP A 458 -29.44 9.14 -25.21
N ARG A 459 -28.11 9.04 -25.37
CA ARG A 459 -27.48 8.41 -26.54
C ARG A 459 -27.75 6.90 -26.62
N ARG A 460 -27.76 6.21 -25.48
CA ARG A 460 -28.12 4.79 -25.40
C ARG A 460 -29.56 4.57 -25.81
N ALA A 461 -30.47 5.44 -25.37
CA ALA A 461 -31.88 5.38 -25.76
C ALA A 461 -32.05 5.53 -27.28
N GLU A 462 -31.37 6.50 -27.91
CA GLU A 462 -31.38 6.65 -29.38
C GLU A 462 -30.82 5.42 -30.10
N HIS A 463 -29.74 4.84 -29.58
CA HIS A 463 -29.18 3.61 -30.13
C HIS A 463 -30.20 2.46 -30.08
N LEU A 464 -30.89 2.28 -28.96
CA LEU A 464 -31.93 1.25 -28.80
C LEU A 464 -33.16 1.52 -29.69
N ILE A 465 -33.51 2.79 -29.93
CA ILE A 465 -34.55 3.19 -30.89
C ILE A 465 -34.16 2.74 -32.30
N SER A 466 -32.92 3.00 -32.74
CA SER A 466 -32.45 2.57 -34.06
C SER A 466 -32.45 1.05 -34.26
N GLN A 467 -32.42 0.28 -33.16
CA GLN A 467 -32.49 -1.18 -33.17
C GLN A 467 -33.92 -1.73 -33.00
N GLY A 468 -34.94 -0.88 -32.91
CA GLY A 468 -36.33 -1.27 -32.65
C GLY A 468 -36.54 -1.87 -31.25
N LEU A 469 -35.68 -1.56 -30.29
CA LEU A 469 -35.76 -2.01 -28.90
C LEU A 469 -36.31 -0.93 -27.95
N ALA A 470 -36.55 0.26 -28.48
CA ALA A 470 -37.19 1.37 -27.78
C ALA A 470 -37.94 2.24 -28.79
N GLU A 471 -38.91 3.02 -28.30
CA GLU A 471 -39.70 3.95 -29.10
C GLU A 471 -39.80 5.30 -28.38
N ARG A 472 -39.72 6.38 -29.14
CA ARG A 472 -39.90 7.74 -28.61
C ARG A 472 -41.39 8.05 -28.50
N GLN A 473 -41.84 8.35 -27.30
CA GLN A 473 -43.22 8.74 -26.99
C GLN A 473 -43.28 10.21 -26.54
N ALA A 474 -44.49 10.78 -26.48
CA ALA A 474 -44.70 12.17 -26.05
C ALA A 474 -44.22 12.47 -24.62
N ARG A 475 -44.11 11.44 -23.75
CA ARG A 475 -43.70 11.55 -22.34
C ARG A 475 -42.30 10.99 -22.04
N GLY A 476 -41.51 10.61 -23.06
CA GLY A 476 -40.19 10.02 -22.88
C GLY A 476 -39.95 8.84 -23.82
N VAL A 477 -39.00 7.97 -23.47
CA VAL A 477 -38.67 6.76 -24.24
C VAL A 477 -39.32 5.54 -23.59
N SER A 478 -40.05 4.75 -24.37
CA SER A 478 -40.58 3.46 -23.93
C SER A 478 -39.71 2.32 -24.44
N PHE A 479 -39.29 1.43 -23.56
CA PHE A 479 -38.45 0.29 -23.90
C PHE A 479 -39.29 -0.97 -24.18
N SER A 480 -38.80 -1.83 -25.08
CA SER A 480 -39.42 -3.12 -25.37
C SER A 480 -39.54 -3.99 -24.11
N ARG A 481 -40.62 -4.79 -24.03
CA ARG A 481 -40.76 -5.76 -22.94
C ARG A 481 -39.58 -6.75 -22.99
N ASN A 482 -39.08 -7.15 -21.83
CA ASN A 482 -37.92 -8.04 -21.70
C ASN A 482 -36.65 -7.50 -22.39
N LEU A 483 -36.46 -6.17 -22.44
CA LEU A 483 -35.27 -5.52 -23.01
C LEU A 483 -33.97 -6.17 -22.51
N ILE A 484 -33.81 -6.26 -21.18
CA ILE A 484 -32.59 -6.76 -20.54
C ILE A 484 -32.27 -8.19 -20.98
N GLU A 485 -33.27 -9.08 -20.97
CA GLU A 485 -33.07 -10.47 -21.36
C GLU A 485 -32.77 -10.60 -22.86
N THR A 486 -33.42 -9.77 -23.69
CA THR A 486 -33.17 -9.74 -25.13
C THR A 486 -31.74 -9.33 -25.45
N LEU A 487 -31.24 -8.24 -24.83
CA LEU A 487 -29.87 -7.76 -25.00
C LEU A 487 -28.85 -8.77 -24.47
N ARG A 488 -29.09 -9.34 -23.28
CA ARG A 488 -28.23 -10.39 -22.71
C ARG A 488 -28.10 -11.59 -23.65
N ARG A 489 -29.22 -12.09 -24.18
CA ARG A 489 -29.21 -13.21 -25.12
C ARG A 489 -28.42 -12.88 -26.39
N ARG A 490 -28.62 -11.70 -26.98
CA ARG A 490 -27.87 -11.26 -28.16
C ARG A 490 -26.35 -11.27 -27.93
N GLU A 491 -25.90 -10.77 -26.78
CA GLU A 491 -24.47 -10.74 -26.45
C GLU A 491 -23.89 -12.14 -26.21
N LEU A 492 -24.63 -13.02 -25.51
CA LEU A 492 -24.19 -14.39 -25.26
C LEU A 492 -24.19 -15.26 -26.52
N ASP A 493 -25.17 -15.09 -27.41
CA ASP A 493 -25.21 -15.79 -28.70
C ASP A 493 -24.01 -15.35 -29.57
N ALA A 494 -23.75 -14.04 -29.67
CA ALA A 494 -22.59 -13.53 -30.41
C ALA A 494 -21.24 -13.99 -29.83
N LEU A 495 -21.12 -14.05 -28.49
CA LEU A 495 -19.93 -14.60 -27.85
C LEU A 495 -19.79 -16.09 -28.15
N SER A 496 -20.88 -16.85 -28.09
CA SER A 496 -20.88 -18.30 -28.33
C SER A 496 -20.46 -18.63 -29.76
N GLU A 497 -20.98 -17.88 -30.75
CA GLU A 497 -20.58 -18.02 -32.15
C GLU A 497 -19.08 -17.75 -32.35
N ARG A 498 -18.57 -16.68 -31.76
CA ARG A 498 -17.13 -16.35 -31.81
C ARG A 498 -16.27 -17.44 -31.19
N LEU A 499 -16.63 -17.94 -30.00
CA LEU A 499 -15.88 -18.98 -29.31
C LEU A 499 -15.92 -20.31 -30.06
N THR A 500 -17.06 -20.65 -30.66
CA THR A 500 -17.19 -21.83 -31.53
C THR A 500 -16.24 -21.72 -32.72
N ALA A 501 -16.15 -20.55 -33.35
CA ALA A 501 -15.22 -20.31 -34.46
C ALA A 501 -13.75 -20.35 -34.02
N GLU A 502 -13.41 -19.85 -32.83
CA GLU A 502 -12.04 -19.83 -32.30
C GLU A 502 -11.56 -21.22 -31.84
N THR A 503 -12.44 -22.02 -31.21
CA THR A 503 -12.06 -23.26 -30.51
C THR A 503 -12.47 -24.53 -31.27
N GLY A 504 -13.42 -24.43 -32.20
CA GLY A 504 -14.05 -25.59 -32.85
C GLY A 504 -15.01 -26.37 -31.95
N GLN A 505 -15.19 -25.97 -30.69
CA GLN A 505 -16.10 -26.61 -29.73
C GLN A 505 -17.51 -26.04 -29.85
N ALA A 506 -18.54 -26.88 -29.73
CA ALA A 506 -19.93 -26.43 -29.76
C ALA A 506 -20.35 -25.78 -28.43
N ALA A 507 -21.12 -24.70 -28.52
CA ALA A 507 -21.73 -24.06 -27.35
C ALA A 507 -22.96 -24.84 -26.87
N ALA A 508 -22.98 -25.25 -25.61
CA ALA A 508 -24.15 -25.79 -24.94
C ALA A 508 -24.87 -24.71 -24.12
N LYS A 509 -26.20 -24.68 -24.18
CA LYS A 509 -27.05 -23.72 -23.43
C LYS A 509 -27.61 -24.41 -22.18
N PRO A 510 -27.20 -24.03 -20.97
CA PRO A 510 -27.76 -24.59 -19.74
C PRO A 510 -29.17 -24.04 -19.49
N SER A 511 -30.12 -24.92 -19.16
CA SER A 511 -31.47 -24.55 -18.75
C SER A 511 -31.57 -24.37 -17.24
N ALA A 512 -32.55 -23.60 -16.78
CA ALA A 512 -32.77 -23.39 -15.34
C ALA A 512 -33.04 -24.72 -14.61
N GLY A 513 -32.36 -24.95 -13.48
CA GLY A 513 -32.44 -26.21 -12.72
C GLY A 513 -31.52 -27.33 -13.21
N GLU A 514 -30.79 -27.13 -14.32
CA GLU A 514 -29.80 -28.10 -14.78
C GLU A 514 -28.50 -28.04 -13.98
N TYR A 515 -27.85 -29.20 -13.88
CA TYR A 515 -26.54 -29.35 -13.31
C TYR A 515 -25.49 -28.96 -14.35
N VAL A 516 -24.65 -28.00 -14.01
CA VAL A 516 -23.52 -27.58 -14.86
C VAL A 516 -22.23 -28.13 -14.27
N ALA A 517 -21.39 -28.71 -15.11
CA ALA A 517 -20.09 -29.24 -14.69
C ALA A 517 -19.08 -29.13 -15.83
N GLY A 518 -17.83 -28.83 -15.49
CA GLY A 518 -16.76 -28.69 -16.48
C GLY A 518 -15.50 -28.08 -15.86
N THR A 519 -14.44 -28.04 -16.64
CA THR A 519 -13.19 -27.37 -16.29
C THR A 519 -13.36 -25.88 -16.50
N TYR A 520 -13.17 -25.07 -15.44
CA TYR A 520 -13.24 -23.62 -15.57
C TYR A 520 -12.03 -23.11 -16.36
N TYR A 521 -12.28 -22.60 -17.57
CA TYR A 521 -11.24 -22.20 -18.52
C TYR A 521 -10.87 -20.72 -18.40
N ARG A 522 -11.84 -19.81 -18.49
CA ARG A 522 -11.63 -18.35 -18.35
C ARG A 522 -12.91 -17.60 -18.01
N ARG A 523 -12.74 -16.36 -17.54
CA ARG A 523 -13.79 -15.36 -17.36
C ARG A 523 -13.93 -14.46 -18.59
N PHE A 524 -15.14 -14.00 -18.83
CA PHE A 524 -15.48 -12.91 -19.75
C PHE A 524 -16.21 -11.80 -19.02
N ASP A 525 -15.72 -10.58 -19.21
CA ASP A 525 -16.31 -9.36 -18.64
C ASP A 525 -17.15 -8.69 -19.74
N LEU A 526 -18.46 -9.00 -19.77
CA LEU A 526 -19.40 -8.55 -20.81
C LEU A 526 -20.26 -7.37 -20.33
N ALA A 527 -20.96 -6.70 -21.25
CA ALA A 527 -21.91 -5.65 -20.89
C ALA A 527 -23.00 -6.19 -19.94
N SER A 528 -23.48 -7.41 -20.23
CA SER A 528 -24.54 -8.11 -19.50
C SER A 528 -24.13 -8.67 -18.13
N GLY A 529 -22.84 -8.56 -17.79
CA GLY A 529 -22.24 -9.06 -16.56
C GLY A 529 -21.06 -10.00 -16.82
N ARG A 530 -20.57 -10.64 -15.76
CA ARG A 530 -19.42 -11.55 -15.85
C ARG A 530 -19.89 -12.98 -16.07
N PHE A 531 -19.24 -13.66 -17.01
CA PHE A 531 -19.52 -15.05 -17.36
C PHE A 531 -18.24 -15.88 -17.29
N ALA A 532 -18.37 -17.12 -16.84
CA ALA A 532 -17.34 -18.13 -16.86
C ALA A 532 -17.59 -19.08 -18.03
N MET A 533 -16.50 -19.51 -18.68
CA MET A 533 -16.54 -20.61 -19.63
C MET A 533 -16.12 -21.90 -18.93
N LEU A 534 -17.00 -22.89 -18.97
CA LEU A 534 -16.72 -24.25 -18.56
C LEU A 534 -16.51 -25.11 -19.80
N ASP A 535 -15.46 -25.92 -19.81
CA ASP A 535 -15.21 -26.93 -20.83
C ASP A 535 -15.55 -28.32 -20.24
N ASP A 536 -16.52 -29.01 -20.84
CA ASP A 536 -16.97 -30.34 -20.41
C ASP A 536 -16.31 -31.49 -21.20
N GLY A 537 -15.39 -31.16 -22.12
CA GLY A 537 -14.68 -32.09 -23.00
C GLY A 537 -15.42 -32.42 -24.30
N LEU A 538 -16.71 -32.08 -24.42
CA LEU A 538 -17.52 -32.25 -25.64
C LEU A 538 -17.90 -30.89 -26.27
N GLY A 539 -17.94 -29.85 -25.46
CA GLY A 539 -18.22 -28.48 -25.85
C GLY A 539 -17.89 -27.52 -24.71
N PHE A 540 -18.44 -26.31 -24.80
CA PHE A 540 -18.32 -25.34 -23.72
C PHE A 540 -19.68 -24.76 -23.32
N GLN A 541 -19.75 -24.31 -22.07
CA GLN A 541 -20.93 -23.64 -21.51
C GLN A 541 -20.54 -22.28 -20.95
N LEU A 542 -21.36 -21.27 -21.24
CA LEU A 542 -21.24 -19.93 -20.64
C LEU A 542 -22.21 -19.82 -19.48
N VAL A 543 -21.67 -19.55 -18.30
CA VAL A 543 -22.44 -19.51 -17.05
C VAL A 543 -22.10 -18.27 -16.23
N PRO A 544 -23.02 -17.72 -15.43
CA PRO A 544 -22.72 -16.55 -14.61
C PRO A 544 -21.54 -16.81 -13.66
N TRP A 545 -20.58 -15.88 -13.66
CA TRP A 545 -19.37 -16.01 -12.87
C TRP A 545 -19.61 -15.62 -11.40
N SER A 546 -18.91 -16.29 -10.49
CA SER A 546 -18.85 -15.92 -9.07
C SER A 546 -17.39 -15.81 -8.60
N PRO A 547 -17.07 -14.94 -7.62
CA PRO A 547 -15.69 -14.80 -7.11
C PRO A 547 -15.05 -16.11 -6.63
N SER A 548 -15.86 -17.07 -6.18
CA SER A 548 -15.37 -18.39 -5.78
C SER A 548 -14.81 -19.24 -6.92
N LEU A 549 -15.23 -18.99 -8.18
CA LEU A 549 -14.71 -19.71 -9.35
C LEU A 549 -13.25 -19.37 -9.65
N GLU A 550 -12.82 -18.14 -9.37
CA GLU A 550 -11.51 -17.65 -9.78
C GLU A 550 -10.36 -18.48 -9.20
N ARG A 551 -10.56 -19.02 -7.99
CA ARG A 551 -9.59 -19.91 -7.32
C ARG A 551 -9.50 -21.32 -7.93
N ASN A 552 -10.37 -21.64 -8.88
CA ASN A 552 -10.50 -22.95 -9.51
C ASN A 552 -10.18 -22.91 -11.01
N LEU A 553 -9.43 -21.89 -11.47
CA LEU A 553 -8.97 -21.83 -12.86
C LEU A 553 -8.21 -23.12 -13.24
N GLY A 554 -8.60 -23.74 -14.34
CA GLY A 554 -8.06 -25.01 -14.82
C GLY A 554 -8.49 -26.24 -14.00
N ARG A 555 -9.40 -26.08 -13.03
CA ARG A 555 -9.96 -27.20 -12.25
C ARG A 555 -11.38 -27.52 -12.67
N HIS A 556 -11.76 -28.78 -12.48
CA HIS A 556 -13.13 -29.22 -12.67
C HIS A 556 -14.02 -28.66 -11.55
N VAL A 557 -15.11 -28.00 -11.93
CA VAL A 557 -16.10 -27.40 -11.05
C VAL A 557 -17.50 -27.88 -11.44
N SER A 558 -18.42 -27.88 -10.48
CA SER A 558 -19.82 -28.19 -10.74
C SER A 558 -20.75 -27.33 -9.92
N GLY A 559 -22.00 -27.20 -10.34
CA GLY A 559 -23.00 -26.41 -9.64
C GLY A 559 -24.40 -26.57 -10.21
N VAL A 560 -25.38 -25.99 -9.52
CA VAL A 560 -26.79 -26.01 -9.92
C VAL A 560 -27.24 -24.59 -10.26
N VAL A 561 -27.87 -24.42 -11.43
CA VAL A 561 -28.44 -23.13 -11.86
C VAL A 561 -29.70 -22.83 -11.05
N ARG A 562 -29.71 -21.72 -10.33
CA ARG A 562 -30.84 -21.21 -9.57
C ARG A 562 -31.84 -20.49 -10.47
N GLY A 563 -33.10 -20.38 -10.02
CA GLY A 563 -34.16 -19.68 -10.74
C GLY A 563 -33.97 -18.17 -10.89
N ASP A 564 -33.08 -17.56 -10.10
CA ASP A 564 -32.66 -16.15 -10.22
C ASP A 564 -31.51 -15.95 -11.23
N GLY A 565 -31.06 -17.04 -11.88
CA GLY A 565 -29.92 -17.05 -12.80
C GLY A 565 -28.56 -17.14 -12.12
N GLY A 566 -28.48 -17.23 -10.79
CA GLY A 566 -27.23 -17.54 -10.08
C GLY A 566 -26.85 -19.02 -10.18
N ILE A 567 -25.65 -19.38 -9.74
CA ILE A 567 -25.22 -20.79 -9.62
C ILE A 567 -24.73 -21.06 -8.20
N ASP A 568 -25.28 -22.12 -7.60
CA ASP A 568 -24.71 -22.71 -6.39
C ASP A 568 -23.58 -23.66 -6.76
N TRP A 569 -22.36 -23.22 -6.49
CA TRP A 569 -21.15 -23.98 -6.81
C TRP A 569 -20.82 -25.02 -5.73
N SER A 570 -20.54 -26.24 -6.18
CA SER A 570 -19.93 -27.32 -5.41
C SER A 570 -18.52 -27.59 -5.93
N PHE A 571 -17.51 -27.16 -5.18
CA PHE A 571 -16.10 -27.44 -5.51
C PHE A 571 -15.73 -28.80 -4.89
N GLY A 572 -15.54 -29.82 -5.73
CA GLY A 572 -15.35 -31.20 -5.28
C GLY A 572 -14.21 -31.36 -4.26
N ARG A 573 -14.44 -32.08 -3.16
CA ARG A 573 -13.36 -32.63 -2.33
C ARG A 573 -12.58 -33.65 -3.18
N LYS A 574 -11.25 -33.67 -3.05
CA LYS A 574 -10.40 -34.79 -3.48
C LYS A 574 -11.05 -36.10 -2.97
N ARG A 575 -11.74 -36.83 -3.85
CA ARG A 575 -11.96 -38.26 -3.64
C ARG A 575 -10.60 -38.90 -3.87
N GLY A 576 -9.85 -39.07 -2.78
CA GLY A 576 -8.76 -40.04 -2.77
C GLY A 576 -9.38 -41.38 -3.16
N ILE A 577 -8.89 -41.95 -4.26
CA ILE A 577 -9.21 -43.32 -4.63
C ILE A 577 -8.57 -44.17 -3.53
N GLY A 578 -9.38 -44.61 -2.57
CA GLY A 578 -9.04 -45.77 -1.76
C GLY A 578 -9.21 -46.98 -2.65
N LEU A 579 -8.08 -47.57 -3.04
CA LEU A 579 -7.97 -48.98 -3.33
C LEU A 579 -7.06 -49.58 -2.26
#